data_AF-A0AAX2S064-F1
#
_entry.id   AF-A0AAX2S064-F1
#
_cell.length_a   1.000
_cell.length_b   1.000
_cell.length_c   1.000
_cell.angle_alpha   90.00
_cell.angle_beta   90.00
_cell.angle_gamma   90.00
#
_symmetry.space_group_name_H-M   'P 1'
#
loop_
_entity.id
_entity.type
_entity.pdbx_description
1 polymer ?
#
loop_
_entity_poly.entity_id
_entity_poly.type
_entity_poly.pdbx_seq_one_letter_code
_entity_poly.pdbx_strand_id
1 'polypeptide(L)'
;MSMRTYRGFEIYPLIYPHFHTGSGRAHNYEAGFDAAVKVCLRGTDATLTRSQTFKLVNGSPFASAGDARRASQRYAEDIIDQNRGEHGMFDAVL
;
A
#
# COMPACT_ATOMS: atom_id res chain seq x y z
N MET A 1 7.61 7.57 -7.57
CA MET A 1 7.03 7.02 -6.32
C MET A 1 8.05 7.17 -5.20
N SER A 2 7.76 7.89 -4.12
CA SER A 2 8.64 7.90 -2.94
C SER A 2 8.31 6.70 -2.06
N MET A 3 9.30 5.83 -1.88
CA MET A 3 9.30 4.76 -0.88
C MET A 3 9.48 5.37 0.51
N ARG A 4 8.80 4.83 1.53
CA ARG A 4 8.98 5.21 2.93
C ARG A 4 9.43 4.00 3.73
N THR A 5 10.34 4.18 4.70
CA THR A 5 10.72 3.12 5.64
C THR A 5 10.00 3.29 6.98
N TYR A 6 9.55 2.19 7.57
CA TYR A 6 8.93 2.16 8.91
C TYR A 6 9.22 0.84 9.61
N ARG A 7 9.87 0.88 10.78
CA ARG A 7 10.22 -0.30 11.60
C ARG A 7 10.85 -1.46 10.81
N GLY A 8 11.82 -1.16 9.94
CA GLY A 8 12.50 -2.18 9.12
C GLY A 8 11.80 -2.55 7.81
N PHE A 9 10.55 -2.10 7.61
CA PHE A 9 9.80 -2.35 6.38
C PHE A 9 9.91 -1.20 5.39
N GLU A 10 9.91 -1.53 4.10
CA GLU A 10 9.71 -0.59 3.01
C GLU A 10 8.22 -0.54 2.65
N ILE A 11 7.66 0.67 2.60
CA ILE A 11 6.26 0.95 2.31
C ILE A 11 6.17 1.64 0.96
N TYR A 12 5.38 1.04 0.06
CA TYR A 12 5.15 1.51 -1.30
C TYR A 12 3.66 1.79 -1.52
N PRO A 13 3.24 3.07 -1.44
CA PRO A 13 1.88 3.48 -1.78
C PRO A 13 1.57 3.25 -3.27
N LEU A 14 0.44 2.60 -3.55
CA LEU A 14 -0.05 2.29 -4.88
C LEU A 14 -1.40 3.00 -5.08
N ILE A 15 -1.37 4.14 -5.77
CA ILE A 15 -2.55 5.00 -5.96
C ILE A 15 -3.00 4.90 -7.41
N TYR A 16 -4.29 4.65 -7.62
CA TYR A 16 -4.87 4.47 -8.95
C TYR A 16 -6.27 5.11 -9.03
N PRO A 17 -6.70 5.56 -10.23
CA PRO A 17 -8.07 6.05 -10.41
C PRO A 17 -9.10 4.98 -10.03
N HIS A 18 -10.21 5.39 -9.42
CA HIS A 18 -11.26 4.46 -8.99
C HIS A 18 -11.89 3.68 -10.16
N PHE A 19 -12.13 4.36 -11.29
CA PHE A 19 -12.53 3.69 -12.53
C PHE A 19 -11.34 3.51 -13.47
N HIS A 20 -11.25 2.32 -14.06
CA HIS A 20 -10.36 2.05 -15.17
C HIS A 20 -10.76 2.94 -16.36
N THR A 21 -9.78 3.67 -16.90
CA THR A 21 -9.96 4.36 -18.17
C THR A 21 -10.06 3.32 -19.28
N GLY A 22 -11.25 3.19 -19.89
CA GLY A 22 -11.37 2.51 -21.17
C GLY A 22 -10.48 3.17 -22.23
N SER A 23 -10.00 2.37 -23.19
CA SER A 23 -9.14 2.85 -24.29
C SER A 23 -9.72 4.10 -24.93
N GLY A 24 -8.97 5.22 -24.87
CA GLY A 24 -9.32 6.48 -25.54
C GLY A 24 -9.99 7.58 -24.70
N ARG A 25 -10.21 7.39 -23.39
CA ARG A 25 -10.67 8.48 -22.50
C ARG A 25 -9.58 8.93 -21.53
N ALA A 26 -9.46 10.24 -21.37
CA ALA A 26 -8.65 10.86 -20.32
C ALA A 26 -9.05 10.30 -18.95
N HIS A 27 -8.09 10.15 -18.05
CA HIS A 27 -8.30 9.73 -16.66
C HIS A 27 -9.47 10.49 -16.04
N ASN A 28 -10.56 9.77 -15.71
CA ASN A 28 -11.69 10.36 -15.03
C ASN A 28 -11.35 10.50 -13.53
N TYR A 29 -10.57 11.53 -13.22
CA TYR A 29 -10.19 11.86 -11.86
C TYR A 29 -11.37 12.35 -11.01
N GLU A 30 -12.53 12.66 -11.61
CA GLU A 30 -13.73 13.05 -10.85
C GLU A 30 -14.30 11.89 -10.03
N ALA A 31 -14.09 10.65 -10.47
CA ALA A 31 -14.50 9.47 -9.73
C ALA A 31 -13.62 9.17 -8.51
N GLY A 32 -12.57 9.97 -8.29
CA GLY A 32 -11.63 9.80 -7.20
C GLY A 32 -10.61 8.68 -7.42
N PHE A 33 -9.95 8.31 -6.33
CA PHE A 33 -8.81 7.40 -6.31
C PHE A 33 -9.05 6.28 -5.32
N ASP A 34 -8.60 5.09 -5.69
CA ASP A 34 -8.41 3.98 -4.77
C ASP A 34 -6.93 3.88 -4.37
N ALA A 35 -6.70 3.15 -3.29
CA ALA A 35 -5.36 2.95 -2.76
C ALA A 35 -5.11 1.47 -2.44
N ALA A 36 -3.87 1.06 -2.66
CA ALA A 36 -3.27 -0.10 -2.06
C ALA A 36 -1.89 0.27 -1.52
N VAL A 37 -1.30 -0.63 -0.74
CA VAL A 37 0.06 -0.46 -0.24
C VAL A 37 0.79 -1.79 -0.30
N LYS A 38 2.00 -1.79 -0.87
CA LYS A 38 2.91 -2.93 -0.80
C LYS A 38 3.89 -2.69 0.34
N VAL A 39 3.98 -3.65 1.25
CA VAL A 39 4.93 -3.66 2.37
C VAL A 39 5.97 -4.72 2.08
N CYS A 40 7.24 -4.35 2.10
CA CYS A 40 8.37 -5.25 1.90
C CYS A 40 9.22 -5.32 3.17
N LEU A 41 9.65 -6.52 3.54
CA LEU A 41 10.76 -6.75 4.44
C LEU A 41 11.94 -7.21 3.59
N ARG A 42 13.06 -6.47 3.67
CA ARG A 42 14.31 -6.94 3.09
C ARG A 42 14.95 -7.91 4.07
N GLY A 43 15.08 -9.18 3.67
CA GLY A 43 15.89 -10.13 4.42
C GLY A 43 17.35 -9.69 4.49
N THR A 44 18.06 -10.20 5.50
CA THR A 44 19.51 -10.01 5.68
C THR A 44 20.33 -10.65 4.57
N ASP A 45 19.79 -11.67 3.91
CA ASP A 45 20.35 -12.26 2.71
C ASP A 45 19.67 -11.63 1.48
N ALA A 46 20.46 -11.12 0.54
CA ALA A 46 20.02 -10.27 -0.58
C ALA A 46 18.98 -10.93 -1.51
N THR A 47 18.67 -12.20 -1.29
CA THR A 47 17.78 -13.06 -2.05
C THR A 47 16.36 -13.18 -1.49
N LEU A 48 16.14 -12.89 -0.19
CA LEU A 48 14.83 -13.05 0.45
C LEU A 48 14.17 -11.69 0.74
N THR A 49 13.54 -11.10 -0.27
CA THR A 49 12.61 -9.98 -0.05
C THR A 49 11.22 -10.56 0.12
N ARG A 50 10.66 -10.47 1.33
CA ARG A 50 9.27 -10.82 1.55
C ARG A 50 8.40 -9.59 1.35
N SER A 51 7.29 -9.73 0.64
CA SER A 51 6.38 -8.60 0.46
C SER A 51 4.93 -9.04 0.39
N GLN A 52 4.04 -8.16 0.82
CA GLN A 52 2.60 -8.35 0.69
C GLN A 52 1.94 -7.02 0.32
N THR A 53 0.92 -7.11 -0.53
CA THR A 53 0.14 -5.95 -0.98
C THR A 53 -1.23 -6.00 -0.34
N PHE A 54 -1.64 -4.88 0.24
CA PHE A 54 -2.92 -4.73 0.89
C PHE A 54 -3.72 -3.64 0.19
N LYS A 55 -4.94 -3.97 -0.24
CA LYS A 55 -5.88 -2.98 -0.78
C LYS A 55 -6.57 -2.27 0.39
N LEU A 56 -6.66 -0.94 0.32
CA LEU A 56 -7.45 -0.19 1.28
C LEU A 56 -8.92 -0.33 0.90
N VAL A 57 -9.69 -1.01 1.75
CA VAL A 57 -11.14 -1.12 1.60
C VAL A 57 -11.76 0.07 2.33
N ASN A 58 -12.08 1.12 1.58
CA ASN A 58 -12.74 2.31 2.09
C ASN A 58 -14.19 2.35 1.56
N GLY A 59 -15.13 2.85 2.34
CA GLY A 59 -16.56 2.92 1.93
C GLY A 59 -16.81 3.82 0.71
N SER A 60 -15.86 4.69 0.38
CA SER A 60 -15.88 5.54 -0.81
C SER A 60 -14.45 5.81 -1.33
N PRO A 61 -14.29 6.16 -2.63
CA PRO A 61 -13.02 6.59 -3.18
C PRO A 61 -12.48 7.86 -2.49
N PHE A 62 -11.17 8.05 -2.53
CA PHE A 62 -10.51 9.26 -2.06
C PHE A 62 -10.67 10.39 -3.09
N ALA A 63 -10.95 11.60 -2.62
CA ALA A 63 -11.11 12.78 -3.48
C ALA A 63 -9.80 13.16 -4.20
N SER A 64 -8.64 12.85 -3.62
CA SER A 64 -7.34 13.14 -4.22
C SER A 64 -6.33 12.00 -4.06
N ALA A 65 -5.38 11.92 -5.00
CA ALA A 65 -4.25 11.00 -4.91
C ALA A 65 -3.37 11.27 -3.67
N GLY A 66 -3.34 12.51 -3.18
CA GLY A 66 -2.62 12.89 -1.97
C GLY A 66 -3.24 12.27 -0.71
N ASP A 67 -4.56 12.31 -0.60
CA ASP A 67 -5.30 11.70 0.51
C ASP A 67 -5.15 10.18 0.48
N ALA A 68 -5.34 9.58 -0.70
CA ALA A 68 -5.13 8.15 -0.93
C ALA A 68 -3.71 7.70 -0.53
N ARG A 69 -2.68 8.50 -0.86
CA ARG A 69 -1.29 8.25 -0.45
C ARG A 69 -1.11 8.29 1.07
N ARG A 70 -1.64 9.31 1.74
CA ARG A 70 -1.50 9.41 3.20
C ARG A 70 -2.25 8.29 3.92
N ALA A 71 -3.46 7.96 3.44
CA ALA A 71 -4.25 6.85 3.98
C ALA A 71 -3.53 5.51 3.83
N SER A 72 -2.95 5.22 2.66
CA SER A 72 -2.21 3.98 2.41
C SER A 72 -0.94 3.85 3.23
N GLN A 73 -0.23 4.96 3.48
CA GLN A 73 0.92 4.96 4.40
C GLN A 73 0.48 4.65 5.84
N ARG A 74 -0.56 5.32 6.33
CA ARG A 74 -1.08 5.10 7.69
C ARG A 74 -1.59 3.67 7.87
N TYR A 75 -2.30 3.14 6.89
CA TYR A 75 -2.79 1.77 6.91
C TYR A 75 -1.65 0.74 6.98
N ALA A 76 -0.55 0.97 6.28
CA ALA A 76 0.63 0.10 6.40
C ALA A 76 1.28 0.18 7.78
N GLU A 77 1.39 1.38 8.36
CA GLU A 77 1.90 1.55 9.73
C GLU A 77 1.03 0.80 10.74
N ASP A 78 -0.30 0.93 10.64
CA ASP A 78 -1.26 0.24 11.50
C ASP A 78 -1.12 -1.29 11.40
N ILE A 79 -0.95 -1.85 10.19
CA ILE A 79 -0.72 -3.30 10.00
C ILE A 79 0.60 -3.73 10.65
N ILE A 80 1.68 -2.99 10.42
CA ILE A 80 3.01 -3.30 10.96
C ILE A 80 2.98 -3.27 12.49
N ASP A 81 2.33 -2.26 13.07
CA ASP A 81 2.20 -2.09 14.51
C ASP A 81 1.32 -3.18 15.14
N GLN A 82 0.20 -3.57 14.51
CA GLN A 82 -0.67 -4.66 14.98
C GLN A 82 0.00 -6.03 14.96
N ASN A 83 0.90 -6.28 14.00
CA ASN A 83 1.64 -7.54 13.87
C ASN A 83 2.96 -7.55 14.67
N ARG A 84 3.14 -6.63 15.62
CA ARG A 84 4.30 -6.49 16.52
C ARG A 84 5.66 -6.29 15.84
N GLY A 85 5.70 -5.95 14.55
CA GLY A 85 6.95 -5.83 13.79
C GLY A 85 7.64 -7.19 13.57
N GLU A 86 8.02 -7.44 12.31
CA GLU A 86 8.82 -8.56 11.76
C GLU A 86 8.35 -10.00 12.06
N HIS A 87 8.11 -10.38 13.32
CA HIS A 87 7.87 -11.76 13.78
C HIS A 87 6.44 -12.32 13.58
N GLY A 88 5.50 -11.52 13.08
CA GLY A 88 4.08 -11.93 13.00
C GLY A 88 3.40 -11.63 11.66
N MET A 89 3.82 -10.56 10.97
CA MET A 89 3.16 -10.14 9.72
C MET A 89 3.33 -11.17 8.59
N PHE A 90 4.36 -11.99 8.73
CA PHE A 90 4.83 -12.89 7.70
C PHE A 90 4.88 -14.34 8.22
N ASP A 91 5.12 -14.61 9.50
CA ASP A 91 5.23 -15.99 9.99
C ASP A 91 3.93 -16.83 9.99
N ALA A 92 2.79 -16.28 9.58
CA ALA A 92 1.49 -16.97 9.51
C ALA A 92 1.28 -17.91 8.30
N VAL A 93 2.35 -18.41 7.66
CA VAL A 93 2.25 -19.45 6.61
C VAL A 93 3.22 -20.59 6.92
N LEU A 94 2.81 -21.46 7.84
CA LEU A 94 3.21 -22.87 7.92
C LEU A 94 1.99 -23.70 8.30
#